data_AF-A0A0A2MPC5-F1
#
_entry.id   AF-A0A0A2MPC5-F1
#
_cell.length_a   1.000
_cell.length_b   1.000
_cell.length_c   1.000
_cell.angle_alpha   90.00
_cell.angle_beta   90.00
_cell.angle_gamma   90.00
#
_symmetry.space_group_name_H-M   'P 1'
#
loop_
_entity.id
_entity.type
_entity.pdbx_description
1 polymer ?
#
loop_
_entity_poly.entity_id
_entity_poly.type
_entity_poly.pdbx_seq_one_letter_code
_entity_poly.pdbx_strand_id
1 'polypeptide(L)'
;MKKLTLVMAAMVCLVGASCSDDDSKSTNNNNAADVAAVITTATSGTWKITSFLEDTNDETNHFTGYNFTFGTNGSLTATNGTNNYAGSWSVTDSNSSSDDDDSSNSNDIDFNINFTTPADFEELSDDWDILERTATKIKLVDVSGGNGGTDYLTFEKN
;
A
#
# COMPACT_ATOMS: atom_id res chain seq x y z
N MET A 1 68.14 34.43 -18.37
CA MET A 1 69.34 33.62 -18.10
C MET A 1 69.21 33.01 -16.71
N LYS A 2 69.68 31.77 -16.53
CA LYS A 2 69.70 30.92 -15.31
C LYS A 2 68.39 30.14 -15.10
N LYS A 3 68.28 28.91 -15.63
CA LYS A 3 68.83 27.61 -15.12
C LYS A 3 68.25 27.25 -13.74
N LEU A 4 67.51 26.15 -13.64
CA LEU A 4 68.00 24.94 -12.95
C LEU A 4 67.02 23.77 -13.13
N THR A 5 67.55 22.63 -13.59
CA THR A 5 66.90 21.31 -13.58
C THR A 5 67.74 20.42 -12.67
N LEU A 6 67.14 19.71 -11.69
CA LEU A 6 67.67 18.49 -11.03
C LEU A 6 66.55 17.91 -10.13
N VAL A 7 65.86 16.81 -10.45
CA VAL A 7 66.17 15.36 -10.27
C VAL A 7 65.87 14.81 -8.87
N MET A 8 65.06 13.74 -8.88
CA MET A 8 64.89 12.57 -7.97
C MET A 8 65.23 12.69 -6.49
N ALA A 9 64.29 12.24 -5.65
CA ALA A 9 64.51 11.11 -4.74
C ALA A 9 63.18 10.49 -4.30
N ALA A 10 63.20 9.17 -4.17
CA ALA A 10 62.07 8.29 -3.96
C ALA A 10 61.65 8.11 -2.47
N MET A 11 60.56 7.36 -2.30
CA MET A 11 60.24 6.50 -1.16
C MET A 11 59.40 7.14 -0.04
N VAL A 12 58.16 6.67 0.11
CA VAL A 12 57.75 5.67 1.11
C VAL A 12 56.23 5.47 0.99
N CYS A 13 55.81 4.23 0.73
CA CYS A 13 54.41 3.81 0.83
C CYS A 13 53.99 3.82 2.31
N LEU A 14 52.94 4.56 2.63
CA LEU A 14 52.16 4.38 3.84
C LEU A 14 50.78 3.86 3.43
N VAL A 15 50.53 2.64 3.85
CA VAL A 15 49.26 1.93 3.82
C VAL A 15 48.21 2.66 4.65
N GLY A 16 47.02 2.79 4.07
CA GLY A 16 45.83 3.32 4.71
C GLY A 16 44.61 3.11 3.82
N ALA A 17 44.35 1.86 3.42
CA ALA A 17 43.01 1.47 2.96
C ALA A 17 42.17 1.20 4.20
N SER A 18 41.53 2.24 4.73
CA SER A 18 40.39 2.08 5.64
C SER A 18 39.15 2.35 4.83
N CYS A 19 38.53 1.25 4.40
CA CYS A 19 37.18 1.19 3.88
C CYS A 19 36.20 1.67 4.95
N SER A 20 35.34 2.61 4.58
CA SER A 20 33.94 2.64 4.99
C SER A 20 33.24 3.37 3.86
N ASP A 21 33.27 2.73 2.69
CA ASP A 21 32.47 3.17 1.55
C ASP A 21 30.99 2.95 1.91
N ASP A 22 30.27 4.07 1.90
CA ASP A 22 28.84 4.25 1.70
C ASP A 22 27.88 3.26 2.36
N ASP A 23 27.15 3.78 3.35
CA ASP A 23 25.82 3.32 3.76
C ASP A 23 24.84 3.43 2.57
N SER A 24 24.95 2.52 1.61
CA SER A 24 23.91 2.26 0.63
C SER A 24 22.94 1.26 1.24
N LYS A 25 22.12 1.74 2.19
CA LYS A 25 20.88 1.05 2.54
C LYS A 25 19.96 1.18 1.33
N SER A 26 20.10 0.26 0.38
CA SER A 26 19.19 0.13 -0.76
C SER A 26 17.85 -0.38 -0.24
N THR A 27 17.05 0.52 0.31
CA THR A 27 15.60 0.36 0.41
C THR A 27 15.05 0.61 -0.98
N ASN A 28 14.96 -0.43 -1.79
CA ASN A 28 14.23 -0.38 -3.05
C ASN A 28 12.73 -0.31 -2.74
N ASN A 29 12.24 0.84 -2.27
CA ASN A 29 10.82 1.14 -2.16
C ASN A 29 10.31 1.46 -3.57
N ASN A 30 10.06 0.42 -4.36
CA ASN A 30 9.44 0.57 -5.68
C ASN A 30 7.92 0.58 -5.51
N ASN A 31 7.37 1.57 -4.81
CA ASN A 31 5.94 1.68 -4.52
C ASN A 31 5.08 1.56 -5.80
N ALA A 32 5.57 2.03 -6.96
CA ALA A 32 4.92 1.85 -8.25
C ALA A 32 4.69 0.38 -8.67
N ALA A 33 5.65 -0.51 -8.37
CA ALA A 33 5.52 -1.94 -8.66
C ALA A 33 4.50 -2.62 -7.72
N ASP A 34 4.49 -2.21 -6.46
CA ASP A 34 3.55 -2.72 -5.47
C ASP A 34 2.12 -2.22 -5.74
N VAL A 35 1.94 -0.94 -6.07
CA VAL A 35 0.66 -0.38 -6.56
C VAL A 35 0.16 -1.18 -7.76
N ALA A 36 1.01 -1.45 -8.74
CA ALA A 36 0.65 -2.27 -9.90
C ALA A 36 0.26 -3.71 -9.51
N ALA A 37 0.92 -4.30 -8.50
CA ALA A 37 0.60 -5.63 -8.00
C ALA A 37 -0.75 -5.67 -7.26
N VAL A 38 -1.07 -4.65 -6.48
CA VAL A 38 -2.38 -4.49 -5.81
C VAL A 38 -3.48 -4.36 -6.87
N ILE A 39 -3.32 -3.47 -7.84
CA ILE A 39 -4.28 -3.27 -8.95
C ILE A 39 -4.49 -4.58 -9.71
N THR A 40 -3.40 -5.28 -10.07
CA THR A 40 -3.48 -6.58 -10.76
C THR A 40 -4.25 -7.60 -9.94
N THR A 41 -4.04 -7.63 -8.61
CA THR A 41 -4.74 -8.54 -7.72
C THR A 41 -6.23 -8.21 -7.69
N ALA A 42 -6.60 -6.97 -7.33
CA ALA A 42 -7.99 -6.54 -7.18
C ALA A 42 -8.81 -6.72 -8.47
N THR A 43 -8.20 -6.44 -9.63
CA THR A 43 -8.86 -6.55 -10.95
C THR A 43 -8.92 -7.99 -11.50
N SER A 44 -8.32 -8.98 -10.82
CA SER A 44 -8.18 -10.35 -11.34
C SER A 44 -9.44 -11.22 -11.26
N GLY A 45 -10.60 -10.67 -10.86
CA GLY A 45 -11.85 -11.40 -10.75
C GLY A 45 -12.91 -10.67 -9.93
N THR A 46 -13.85 -11.45 -9.41
CA THR A 46 -14.88 -10.95 -8.50
C THR A 46 -14.57 -11.37 -7.07
N TRP A 47 -15.00 -10.56 -6.13
CA TRP A 47 -14.71 -10.69 -4.71
C TRP A 47 -16.00 -10.68 -3.91
N LYS A 48 -15.96 -11.22 -2.71
CA LYS A 48 -17.02 -11.10 -1.69
C LYS A 48 -16.40 -10.56 -0.41
N ILE A 49 -17.16 -9.76 0.32
CA ILE A 49 -16.79 -9.38 1.68
C ILE A 49 -17.07 -10.60 2.58
N THR A 50 -16.06 -11.05 3.32
CA THR A 50 -16.18 -12.13 4.30
C THR A 50 -16.09 -11.65 5.73
N SER A 51 -15.64 -10.41 5.95
CA SER A 51 -15.64 -9.74 7.24
C SER A 51 -15.67 -8.23 7.01
N PHE A 52 -16.54 -7.53 7.71
CA PHE A 52 -16.47 -6.08 7.92
C PHE A 52 -16.75 -5.78 9.39
N LEU A 53 -15.73 -5.34 10.10
CA LEU A 53 -15.81 -4.94 11.51
C LEU A 53 -15.63 -3.44 11.58
N GLU A 54 -16.63 -2.75 12.14
CA GLU A 54 -16.56 -1.32 12.47
C GLU A 54 -16.34 -1.21 13.99
N ASP A 55 -15.11 -0.89 14.39
CA ASP A 55 -14.61 -1.06 15.75
C ASP A 55 -14.89 -2.47 16.33
N THR A 56 -15.92 -2.60 17.17
CA THR A 56 -16.33 -3.87 17.81
C THR A 56 -17.62 -4.46 17.23
N ASN A 57 -18.21 -3.80 16.23
CA ASN A 57 -19.45 -4.18 15.59
C ASN A 57 -19.19 -5.01 14.33
N ASP A 58 -19.88 -6.14 14.18
CA ASP A 58 -19.81 -6.97 12.97
C ASP A 58 -20.96 -6.63 12.01
N GLU A 59 -20.60 -5.87 10.98
CA GLU A 59 -21.52 -5.36 9.96
C GLU A 59 -21.49 -6.22 8.67
N THR A 60 -20.80 -7.38 8.69
CA THR A 60 -20.61 -8.28 7.53
C THR A 60 -21.93 -8.67 6.86
N ASN A 61 -23.01 -8.79 7.64
CA ASN A 61 -24.31 -9.24 7.14
C ASN A 61 -24.91 -8.32 6.07
N HIS A 62 -24.57 -7.02 6.09
CA HIS A 62 -25.04 -6.04 5.10
C HIS A 62 -24.59 -6.37 3.67
N PHE A 63 -23.46 -7.07 3.53
CA PHE A 63 -22.84 -7.35 2.23
C PHE A 63 -23.02 -8.81 1.77
N THR A 64 -23.79 -9.61 2.50
CA THR A 64 -24.02 -11.02 2.16
C THR A 64 -24.65 -11.15 0.77
N GLY A 65 -24.02 -11.95 -0.08
CA GLY A 65 -24.48 -12.24 -1.43
C GLY A 65 -24.09 -11.22 -2.50
N TYR A 66 -23.40 -10.13 -2.13
CA TYR A 66 -22.84 -9.20 -3.12
C TYR A 66 -21.50 -9.69 -3.66
N ASN A 67 -21.34 -9.52 -4.97
CA ASN A 67 -20.10 -9.72 -5.70
C ASN A 67 -19.53 -8.35 -6.09
N PHE A 68 -18.30 -8.09 -5.66
CA PHE A 68 -17.55 -6.87 -5.91
C PHE A 68 -16.63 -7.07 -7.11
N THR A 69 -16.61 -6.08 -8.02
CA THR A 69 -15.76 -6.06 -9.20
C THR A 69 -15.00 -4.74 -9.26
N PHE A 70 -13.67 -4.83 -9.19
CA PHE A 70 -12.75 -3.71 -9.33
C PHE A 70 -12.34 -3.59 -10.80
N GLY A 71 -12.74 -2.51 -11.46
CA GLY A 71 -12.43 -2.22 -12.86
C GLY A 71 -11.12 -1.44 -13.01
N THR A 72 -10.34 -1.71 -14.06
CA THR A 72 -9.07 -1.04 -14.35
C THR A 72 -9.20 0.46 -14.65
N ASN A 73 -10.43 0.94 -14.88
CA ASN A 73 -10.76 2.35 -15.07
C ASN A 73 -11.13 3.07 -13.75
N GLY A 74 -10.92 2.44 -12.59
CA GLY A 74 -11.29 2.97 -11.28
C GLY A 74 -12.77 2.78 -10.91
N SER A 75 -13.55 2.04 -11.70
CA SER A 75 -14.94 1.68 -11.35
C SER A 75 -14.97 0.57 -10.33
N LEU A 76 -15.82 0.69 -9.31
CA LEU A 76 -16.15 -0.40 -8.38
C LEU A 76 -17.64 -0.71 -8.50
N THR A 77 -17.97 -1.99 -8.66
CA THR A 77 -19.37 -2.42 -8.78
C THR A 77 -19.65 -3.52 -7.77
N ALA A 78 -20.75 -3.41 -7.03
CA ALA A 78 -21.25 -4.45 -6.15
C ALA A 78 -22.64 -4.92 -6.58
N THR A 79 -22.80 -6.22 -6.84
CA THR A 79 -24.11 -6.77 -7.25
C THR A 79 -24.42 -8.11 -6.62
N ASN A 80 -25.68 -8.28 -6.20
CA ASN A 80 -26.23 -9.56 -5.73
C ASN A 80 -27.21 -10.18 -6.77
N GLY A 81 -27.17 -9.71 -8.02
CA GLY A 81 -28.07 -10.13 -9.09
C GLY A 81 -29.44 -9.44 -9.11
N THR A 82 -29.86 -8.83 -8.01
CA THR A 82 -31.09 -7.99 -7.94
C THR A 82 -30.73 -6.51 -7.86
N ASN A 83 -29.86 -6.16 -6.91
CA ASN A 83 -29.34 -4.81 -6.71
C ASN A 83 -27.98 -4.67 -7.38
N ASN A 84 -27.68 -3.45 -7.79
CA ASN A 84 -26.40 -3.07 -8.37
C ASN A 84 -26.01 -1.68 -7.86
N TYR A 85 -24.89 -1.60 -7.15
CA TYR A 85 -24.36 -0.36 -6.61
C TYR A 85 -23.02 -0.03 -7.26
N ALA A 86 -22.88 1.22 -7.67
CA ALA A 86 -21.69 1.73 -8.32
C ALA A 86 -20.92 2.62 -7.33
N GLY A 87 -19.61 2.44 -7.32
CA GLY A 87 -18.64 3.24 -6.60
C GLY A 87 -17.40 3.44 -7.45
N SER A 88 -16.37 3.99 -6.82
CA SER A 88 -15.04 4.12 -7.37
C SER A 88 -14.01 3.51 -6.43
N TRP A 89 -12.84 3.18 -6.98
CA TRP A 89 -11.71 2.73 -6.19
C TRP A 89 -10.40 3.20 -6.84
N SER A 90 -9.34 3.28 -6.04
CA SER A 90 -7.98 3.54 -6.51
C SER A 90 -6.95 2.97 -5.55
N VAL A 91 -5.75 2.76 -6.06
CA VAL A 91 -4.58 2.44 -5.24
C VAL A 91 -3.63 3.62 -5.33
N THR A 92 -3.35 4.27 -4.20
CA THR A 92 -2.46 5.43 -4.12
C THR A 92 -1.18 5.06 -3.40
N ASP A 93 -0.17 5.89 -3.59
CA ASP A 93 1.09 5.85 -2.84
C ASP A 93 1.17 7.17 -2.08
N SER A 94 0.77 7.17 -0.81
CA SER A 94 0.77 8.32 0.06
C SER A 94 2.12 8.40 0.76
N ASN A 95 3.15 8.79 0.02
CA ASN A 95 4.52 8.89 0.50
C ASN A 95 4.62 9.78 1.77
N SER A 96 4.43 9.19 2.95
CA SER A 96 4.36 9.90 4.21
C SER A 96 5.80 9.98 4.71
N SER A 97 6.46 11.06 4.30
CA SER A 97 7.77 11.44 4.82
C SER A 97 7.65 11.92 6.28
N SER A 98 7.15 11.08 7.18
CA SER A 98 7.32 11.27 8.62
C SER A 98 8.51 10.45 9.07
N ASP A 99 9.54 11.16 9.51
CA ASP A 99 10.82 10.69 10.04
C ASP A 99 10.71 9.84 11.33
N ASP A 100 9.63 9.09 11.53
CA ASP A 100 9.46 8.23 12.70
C ASP A 100 9.96 6.81 12.38
N ASP A 101 11.22 6.63 12.79
CA ASP A 101 12.04 5.42 12.79
C ASP A 101 11.41 4.29 13.65
N ASP A 102 10.33 3.67 13.15
CA ASP A 102 9.98 2.28 13.50
C ASP A 102 9.78 1.44 12.23
N SER A 103 10.93 1.10 11.66
CA SER A 103 11.10 0.14 10.58
C SER A 103 10.47 -1.22 10.90
N SER A 104 9.27 -1.48 10.38
CA SER A 104 9.01 -2.75 9.66
C SER A 104 7.69 -2.77 8.84
N ASN A 105 7.81 -2.53 7.53
CA ASN A 105 6.87 -2.96 6.48
C ASN A 105 5.55 -2.19 6.26
N SER A 106 5.46 -0.89 6.56
CA SER A 106 4.38 -0.08 5.98
C SER A 106 4.77 0.31 4.55
N ASN A 107 4.26 -0.40 3.56
CA ASN A 107 4.17 0.19 2.23
C ASN A 107 3.10 1.27 2.34
N ASP A 108 3.44 2.52 2.08
CA ASP A 108 2.55 3.71 2.10
C ASP A 108 1.46 3.65 0.99
N ILE A 109 0.82 2.48 0.81
CA ILE A 109 -0.11 2.19 -0.27
C ILE A 109 -1.52 2.09 0.29
N ASP A 110 -2.36 3.05 -0.09
CA ASP A 110 -3.76 3.08 0.31
C ASP A 110 -4.63 2.38 -0.73
N PHE A 111 -5.59 1.59 -0.24
CA PHE A 111 -6.66 0.99 -1.00
C PHE A 111 -7.93 1.82 -0.82
N ASN A 112 -8.10 2.81 -1.70
CA ASN A 112 -9.22 3.74 -1.61
C ASN A 112 -10.50 3.08 -2.13
N ILE A 113 -11.57 3.13 -1.35
CA ILE A 113 -12.92 2.73 -1.74
C ILE A 113 -13.83 3.93 -1.57
N ASN A 114 -14.78 4.11 -2.50
CA ASN A 114 -15.76 5.17 -2.39
C ASN A 114 -17.11 4.73 -2.98
N PHE A 115 -18.12 4.65 -2.12
CA PHE A 115 -19.52 4.56 -2.44
C PHE A 115 -20.26 5.76 -1.85
N THR A 116 -21.35 6.16 -2.50
CA THR A 116 -22.16 7.32 -2.05
C THR A 116 -23.59 6.95 -1.70
N THR A 117 -23.94 5.67 -1.84
CA THR A 117 -25.26 5.10 -1.54
C THR A 117 -25.24 3.58 -1.82
N PRO A 118 -26.09 2.78 -1.14
CA PRO A 118 -26.86 3.14 0.07
C PRO A 118 -25.96 3.29 1.30
N ALA A 119 -26.52 3.74 2.42
CA ALA A 119 -25.77 3.99 3.67
C ALA A 119 -24.82 2.85 4.04
N ASP A 120 -25.29 1.59 4.06
CA ASP A 120 -24.45 0.43 4.34
C ASP A 120 -23.20 0.33 3.43
N PHE A 121 -23.26 0.80 2.19
CA PHE A 121 -22.10 0.82 1.29
C PHE A 121 -21.24 2.07 1.46
N GLU A 122 -21.82 3.19 1.89
CA GLU A 122 -21.06 4.40 2.25
C GLU A 122 -20.06 4.08 3.36
N GLU A 123 -20.41 3.23 4.33
CA GLU A 123 -19.52 2.78 5.42
C GLU A 123 -18.28 2.01 4.92
N LEU A 124 -18.25 1.53 3.68
CA LEU A 124 -17.04 0.91 3.09
C LEU A 124 -16.03 1.96 2.56
N SER A 125 -16.42 3.24 2.52
CA SER A 125 -15.67 4.29 1.85
C SER A 125 -14.56 4.84 2.73
N ASP A 126 -13.32 4.54 2.39
CA ASP A 126 -12.15 4.98 3.14
C ASP A 126 -10.86 4.92 2.32
N ASP A 127 -9.76 5.46 2.84
CA ASP A 127 -8.39 5.31 2.36
C ASP A 127 -7.62 4.18 3.08
N TRP A 128 -8.21 2.98 3.03
CA TRP A 128 -7.74 1.80 3.76
C TRP A 128 -6.26 1.44 3.61
N ASP A 129 -5.60 1.11 4.72
CA ASP A 129 -4.30 0.46 4.76
C ASP A 129 -4.39 -1.04 4.39
N ILE A 130 -3.41 -1.56 3.65
CA ILE A 130 -3.37 -2.98 3.26
C ILE A 130 -2.62 -3.82 4.30
N LEU A 131 -3.37 -4.61 5.09
CA LEU A 131 -2.80 -5.58 6.04
C LEU A 131 -2.31 -6.87 5.39
N GLU A 132 -3.08 -7.40 4.43
CA GLU A 132 -2.76 -8.66 3.76
C GLU A 132 -3.21 -8.62 2.31
N ARG A 133 -2.33 -9.06 1.40
CA ARG A 133 -2.70 -9.31 0.01
C ARG A 133 -2.13 -10.63 -0.46
N THR A 134 -3.02 -11.50 -0.92
CA THR A 134 -2.69 -12.74 -1.64
C THR A 134 -3.46 -12.80 -2.95
N ALA A 135 -3.30 -13.88 -3.71
CA ALA A 135 -4.08 -14.08 -4.94
C ALA A 135 -5.61 -14.25 -4.68
N THR A 136 -6.01 -14.56 -3.45
CA THR A 136 -7.40 -14.90 -3.09
C THR A 136 -7.95 -14.12 -1.89
N LYS A 137 -7.15 -13.22 -1.29
CA LYS A 137 -7.53 -12.43 -0.12
C LYS A 137 -6.94 -11.04 -0.18
N ILE A 138 -7.74 -10.05 0.19
CA ILE A 138 -7.34 -8.68 0.47
C ILE A 138 -7.89 -8.33 1.84
N LYS A 139 -7.03 -8.06 2.81
CA LYS A 139 -7.40 -7.60 4.15
C LYS A 139 -6.92 -6.17 4.33
N LEU A 140 -7.83 -5.34 4.80
CA LEU A 140 -7.70 -3.90 4.92
C LEU A 140 -7.93 -3.47 6.38
N VAL A 141 -7.37 -2.34 6.78
CA VAL A 141 -7.59 -1.69 8.07
C VAL A 141 -7.71 -0.17 7.91
N ASP A 142 -8.58 0.46 8.68
CA ASP A 142 -8.51 1.89 8.95
C ASP A 142 -8.31 2.10 10.46
N VAL A 143 -7.40 3.01 10.81
CA VAL A 143 -7.18 3.43 12.20
C VAL A 143 -7.48 4.91 12.31
N SER A 144 -8.76 5.20 12.58
CA SER A 144 -9.24 6.54 12.81
C SER A 144 -8.49 7.26 13.96
N GLY A 145 -7.97 8.46 13.69
CA GLY A 145 -7.25 9.27 14.68
C GLY A 145 -8.12 9.77 15.85
N GLY A 146 -7.48 10.20 16.94
CA GLY A 146 -8.14 10.99 17.99
C GLY A 146 -9.15 10.23 18.87
N ASN A 147 -8.82 9.00 19.28
CA ASN A 147 -9.71 8.03 19.95
C ASN A 147 -10.79 7.41 19.04
N GLY A 148 -10.57 7.39 17.73
CA GLY A 148 -11.39 6.60 16.81
C GLY A 148 -11.23 5.09 17.04
N GLY A 149 -12.19 4.32 16.50
CA GLY A 149 -12.12 2.87 16.46
C GLY A 149 -11.08 2.37 15.46
N THR A 150 -11.03 1.06 15.28
CA THR A 150 -10.23 0.43 14.21
C THR A 150 -11.13 -0.47 13.41
N ASP A 151 -11.18 -0.24 12.12
CA ASP A 151 -12.08 -0.95 11.22
C ASP A 151 -11.30 -1.98 10.43
N TYR A 152 -11.93 -3.11 10.12
CA TYR A 152 -11.31 -4.19 9.36
C TYR A 152 -12.23 -4.67 8.26
N LEU A 153 -11.72 -4.68 7.04
CA LEU A 153 -12.44 -5.14 5.85
C LEU A 153 -11.68 -6.28 5.18
N THR A 154 -12.35 -7.41 4.96
CA THR A 154 -11.76 -8.57 4.28
C THR A 154 -12.56 -8.95 3.05
N PHE A 155 -11.89 -8.92 1.90
CA PHE A 155 -12.37 -9.50 0.66
C PHE A 155 -11.73 -10.87 0.42
N GLU A 156 -12.53 -11.84 0.03
CA GLU A 156 -12.04 -13.10 -0.53
C GLU A 156 -12.56 -13.29 -1.96
N LYS A 157 -11.73 -13.94 -2.79
CA LYS A 157 -12.06 -14.18 -4.20
C LYS A 157 -13.16 -15.25 -4.30
N ASN A 158 -14.09 -15.08 -5.24
CA ASN A 158 -15.12 -16.07 -5.56
C ASN A 158 -14.59 -17.31 -6.28
#